data_AF-A0A7S3D2I7-F1
#
_entry.id   AF-A0A7S3D2I7-F1
#
_cell.length_a   1.000
_cell.length_b   1.000
_cell.length_c   1.000
_cell.angle_alpha   90.00
_cell.angle_beta   90.00
_cell.angle_gamma   90.00
#
_symmetry.space_group_name_H-M   'P 1'
#
loop_
_entity.id
_entity.type
_entity.pdbx_description
1 polymer ?
#
loop_
_entity_poly.entity_id
_entity_poly.type
_entity_poly.pdbx_seq_one_letter_code
_entity_poly.pdbx_strand_id
1 'polypeptide(L)'
;MEEEENQELQAAYGAKATKVTRAQIEAQRNAYKKPTKILAPGLEFLAENPNKKKAESLASGHVDASSLDEALDQLSTGSGEVDRNPEKRMKAAFEAFCERETPLMKKDNPFLRRSQLKEQLWKKWQKSPENPLNQAAAAKQQKK
;
A
#
# COMPACT_ATOMS: atom_id res chain seq x y z
N MET A 1 -41.73 12.61 34.80
CA MET A 1 -40.33 12.44 35.26
C MET A 1 -39.48 11.62 34.29
N GLU A 2 -40.04 11.10 33.18
CA GLU A 2 -39.25 10.44 32.11
C GLU A 2 -39.31 11.21 30.77
N GLU A 3 -40.21 12.20 30.64
CA GLU A 3 -40.32 13.03 29.43
C GLU A 3 -39.35 14.22 29.40
N GLU A 4 -38.86 14.69 30.55
CA GLU A 4 -37.87 15.79 30.61
C GLU A 4 -36.45 15.31 30.25
N GLU A 5 -36.11 14.06 30.55
CA GLU A 5 -34.78 13.48 30.24
C GLU A 5 -34.59 13.23 28.72
N ASN A 6 -35.68 12.93 28.00
CA ASN A 6 -35.66 12.73 26.55
C ASN A 6 -35.57 14.05 25.74
N GLN A 7 -35.93 15.18 26.34
CA GLN A 7 -35.78 16.50 25.71
C GLN A 7 -34.32 17.00 25.76
N GLU A 8 -33.58 16.63 26.80
CA GLU A 8 -32.17 17.00 26.96
C GLU A 8 -31.26 16.25 25.96
N LEU A 9 -31.61 15.00 25.63
CA LEU A 9 -30.94 14.23 24.56
C LEU A 9 -31.22 14.77 23.15
N GLN A 10 -32.36 15.44 22.92
CA GLN A 10 -32.65 16.08 21.63
C GLN A 10 -31.95 17.45 21.47
N ALA A 11 -31.71 18.19 22.55
CA ALA A 11 -30.98 19.45 22.51
C ALA A 11 -29.49 19.27 22.10
N ALA A 12 -28.89 18.13 22.41
CA ALA A 12 -27.52 17.79 22.01
C ALA A 12 -27.40 17.40 20.52
N TYR A 13 -28.48 16.93 19.90
CA TYR A 13 -28.49 16.48 18.49
C TYR A 13 -28.53 17.65 17.48
N GLY A 14 -28.75 18.89 17.97
CA GLY A 14 -28.85 20.11 17.16
C GLY A 14 -27.63 21.05 17.21
N ALA A 15 -26.55 20.68 17.91
CA ALA A 15 -25.35 21.51 18.00
C ALA A 15 -24.55 21.49 16.69
N LYS A 16 -24.91 22.42 15.79
CA LYS A 16 -24.23 22.72 14.52
C LYS A 16 -22.71 22.73 14.73
N ALA A 17 -22.00 21.89 13.99
CA ALA A 17 -20.53 21.89 13.93
C ALA A 17 -20.02 23.32 13.70
N THR A 18 -19.42 23.91 14.73
CA THR A 18 -18.84 25.25 14.68
C THR A 18 -17.66 25.18 13.72
N LYS A 19 -17.71 25.91 12.60
CA LYS A 19 -16.62 25.94 11.63
C LYS A 19 -15.41 26.58 12.30
N VAL A 20 -14.46 25.76 12.75
CA VAL A 20 -13.21 26.24 13.33
C VAL A 20 -12.37 26.85 12.21
N THR A 21 -12.10 28.15 12.31
CA THR A 21 -11.27 28.87 11.34
C THR A 21 -9.84 28.38 11.40
N ARG A 22 -9.15 28.30 10.25
CA ARG A 22 -7.74 27.88 10.14
C ARG A 22 -6.81 28.53 11.18
N ALA A 23 -7.00 29.83 11.45
CA ALA A 23 -6.23 30.58 12.44
C ALA A 23 -6.41 30.04 13.88
N GLN A 24 -7.62 29.58 14.23
CA GLN A 24 -7.93 29.03 15.54
C GLN A 24 -7.36 27.61 15.71
N ILE A 25 -7.27 26.84 14.62
CA ILE A 25 -6.59 25.54 14.59
C ILE A 25 -5.09 25.71 14.80
N GLU A 26 -4.45 26.68 14.12
CA GLU A 26 -3.03 26.99 14.30
C GLU A 26 -2.72 27.54 15.69
N ALA A 27 -3.58 28.39 16.25
CA ALA A 27 -3.45 28.90 17.61
C ALA A 27 -3.56 27.78 18.65
N GLN A 28 -4.53 26.87 18.50
CA GLN A 28 -4.64 25.70 19.37
C GLN A 28 -3.45 24.75 19.23
N ARG A 29 -2.96 24.53 18.00
CA ARG A 29 -1.75 23.71 17.75
C ARG A 29 -0.51 24.31 18.40
N ASN A 30 -0.32 25.63 18.33
CA ASN A 30 0.81 26.30 18.98
C ASN A 30 0.65 26.33 20.51
N ALA A 31 -0.56 26.51 21.04
CA ALA A 31 -0.84 26.44 22.46
C ALA A 31 -0.65 25.01 23.04
N TYR A 32 -0.89 23.97 22.23
CA TYR A 32 -0.68 22.56 22.60
C TYR A 32 0.73 22.02 22.28
N LYS A 33 1.64 22.83 21.72
CA LYS A 33 3.08 22.50 21.70
C LYS A 33 3.60 22.60 23.13
N LYS A 34 3.35 21.55 23.92
CA LYS A 34 3.97 21.37 25.23
C LYS A 34 5.48 21.48 25.05
N PRO A 35 6.20 22.24 25.90
CA PRO A 35 7.66 22.22 25.88
C PRO A 35 8.11 20.77 25.99
N THR A 36 9.09 20.41 25.14
CA THR A 36 9.79 19.13 25.14
C THR A 36 9.96 18.63 26.56
N LYS A 37 9.33 17.47 26.81
CA LYS A 37 9.32 16.73 28.07
C LYS A 37 10.71 16.79 28.70
N ILE A 38 10.87 17.53 29.80
CA ILE A 38 11.91 17.20 30.78
C ILE A 38 11.59 15.76 31.16
N LEU A 39 12.43 14.81 30.75
CA LEU A 39 12.22 13.40 31.08
C LEU A 39 12.20 13.33 32.61
N ALA A 40 11.13 12.76 33.18
CA ALA A 40 11.10 12.49 34.61
C ALA A 40 12.33 11.63 34.98
N PRO A 41 13.01 11.91 36.11
CA PRO A 41 14.15 11.10 36.52
C PRO A 41 13.68 9.66 36.69
N GLY A 42 14.18 8.75 35.83
CA GLY A 42 13.75 7.35 35.75
C GLY A 42 13.25 6.86 34.38
N LEU A 43 13.11 7.73 33.38
CA LEU A 43 12.78 7.32 32.00
C LEU A 43 13.99 7.15 31.07
N GLU A 44 15.22 7.20 31.60
CA GLU A 44 16.45 7.08 30.82
C GLU A 44 16.62 5.74 30.09
N PHE A 45 15.80 4.74 30.43
CA PHE A 45 15.84 3.40 29.82
C PHE A 45 14.60 3.05 28.98
N LEU A 46 13.92 4.03 28.38
CA LEU A 46 12.99 3.71 27.30
C LEU A 46 13.79 3.47 26.02
N ALA A 47 13.90 2.20 25.62
CA ALA A 47 14.43 1.86 24.31
C ALA A 47 13.66 2.64 23.23
N GLU A 48 14.41 3.37 22.40
CA GLU A 48 13.82 4.20 21.36
C GLU A 48 13.04 3.35 20.36
N ASN A 49 11.95 3.91 19.82
CA ASN A 49 11.14 3.21 18.84
C ASN A 49 11.98 2.98 17.56
N PRO A 50 12.20 1.73 17.13
CA PRO A 50 13.03 1.42 15.97
C PRO A 50 12.50 2.04 14.68
N ASN A 51 11.18 2.25 14.56
CA ASN A 51 10.58 2.94 13.41
C ASN A 51 11.01 4.41 13.35
N LYS A 52 11.22 5.06 14.50
CA LYS A 52 11.70 6.46 14.56
C LYS A 52 13.14 6.57 14.07
N LYS A 53 14.01 5.66 14.51
CA LYS A 53 15.41 5.59 14.06
C LYS A 53 15.51 5.34 12.54
N LYS A 54 14.69 4.44 12.01
CA LYS A 54 14.63 4.18 10.55
C LYS A 54 14.18 5.43 9.76
N ALA A 55 13.16 6.13 10.26
CA ALA A 55 12.68 7.35 9.63
C ALA A 55 13.72 8.49 9.69
N GLU A 56 14.44 8.65 10.80
CA GLU A 56 15.50 9.64 10.95
C GLU A 56 16.73 9.32 10.08
N SER A 57 17.14 8.05 10.01
CA SER A 57 18.22 7.62 9.10
C SER A 57 17.88 7.93 7.65
N LEU A 58 16.65 7.60 7.22
CA LEU A 58 16.17 7.91 5.88
C LEU A 58 16.11 9.43 5.62
N ALA A 59 15.70 10.23 6.62
CA ALA A 59 15.67 11.68 6.52
C ALA A 59 17.07 12.32 6.48
N SER A 60 18.05 11.72 7.15
CA SER A 60 19.45 12.16 7.16
C SER A 60 20.23 11.77 5.90
N GLY A 61 19.62 10.97 5.00
CA GLY A 61 20.31 10.43 3.82
C GLY A 61 21.40 9.42 4.18
N HIS A 62 21.46 8.94 5.42
CA HIS A 62 22.35 7.88 5.83
C HIS A 62 21.77 6.53 5.42
N VAL A 63 22.50 5.85 4.56
CA VAL A 63 22.11 4.62 3.89
C VAL A 63 23.01 3.50 4.40
N ASP A 64 22.46 2.65 5.27
CA ASP A 64 23.12 1.41 5.70
C ASP A 64 22.56 0.27 4.84
N ALA A 65 23.42 -0.42 4.10
CA ALA A 65 23.08 -1.60 3.30
C ALA A 65 24.03 -2.74 3.66
N SER A 66 24.00 -3.11 4.93
CA SER A 66 24.80 -4.22 5.44
C SER A 66 24.34 -5.59 4.90
N SER A 67 23.13 -5.68 4.33
CA SER A 67 22.59 -6.90 3.73
C SER A 67 22.41 -6.78 2.20
N LEU A 68 22.54 -7.90 1.50
CA LEU A 68 22.41 -7.98 0.03
C LEU A 68 21.02 -7.51 -0.44
N ASP A 69 19.96 -7.92 0.25
CA ASP A 69 18.58 -7.53 -0.08
C ASP A 69 18.36 -6.02 0.10
N GLU A 70 19.00 -5.41 1.09
CA GLU A 70 18.91 -3.98 1.36
C GLU A 70 19.70 -3.16 0.34
N ALA A 71 20.85 -3.65 -0.11
CA ALA A 71 21.61 -3.06 -1.21
C ALA A 71 20.83 -3.09 -2.53
N LEU A 72 20.11 -4.18 -2.81
CA LEU A 72 19.25 -4.31 -3.99
C LEU A 72 18.05 -3.37 -3.94
N ASP A 73 17.41 -3.24 -2.77
CA ASP A 73 16.25 -2.34 -2.59
C ASP A 73 16.63 -0.87 -2.79
N GLN A 74 17.82 -0.46 -2.33
CA GLN A 74 18.34 0.90 -2.51
C GLN A 74 18.77 1.22 -3.94
N LEU A 75 19.30 0.22 -4.67
CA LEU A 75 19.65 0.38 -6.08
C LEU A 75 18.42 0.29 -6.99
N SER A 76 17.28 -0.22 -6.49
CA SER A 76 16.04 -0.32 -7.24
C SER A 76 15.44 1.07 -7.50
N THR A 77 15.83 1.69 -8.61
CA THR A 77 15.29 2.95 -9.10
C THR A 77 13.89 2.74 -9.69
N GLY A 78 12.91 2.39 -8.86
CA GLY A 78 11.47 2.44 -9.19
C GLY A 78 10.98 1.60 -10.39
N SER A 79 11.82 0.80 -11.04
CA SER A 79 11.49 0.06 -12.26
C SER A 79 11.07 -1.39 -12.02
N GLY A 80 10.62 -1.68 -10.81
CA GLY A 80 10.17 -3.01 -10.42
C GLY A 80 9.81 -3.00 -8.95
N GLU A 81 8.61 -2.54 -8.63
CA GLU A 81 7.92 -3.03 -7.45
C GLU A 81 8.00 -4.56 -7.51
N VAL A 82 8.92 -5.16 -6.76
CA VAL A 82 8.90 -6.59 -6.51
C VAL A 82 7.65 -6.81 -5.70
N ASP A 83 6.55 -7.03 -6.40
CA ASP A 83 5.25 -7.12 -5.80
C ASP A 83 5.22 -8.42 -4.99
N ARG A 84 5.42 -8.26 -3.67
CA ARG A 84 5.40 -9.35 -2.71
C ARG A 84 4.03 -10.02 -2.67
N ASN A 85 2.98 -9.41 -3.26
CA ASN A 85 1.64 -9.97 -3.27
C ASN A 85 1.45 -10.91 -4.48
N PRO A 86 1.14 -12.20 -4.24
CA PRO A 86 0.92 -13.17 -5.31
C PRO A 86 -0.27 -12.79 -6.22
N GLU A 87 -1.30 -12.15 -5.67
CA GLU A 87 -2.47 -11.70 -6.44
C GLU A 87 -2.12 -10.57 -7.42
N LYS A 88 -1.28 -9.62 -6.98
CA LYS A 88 -0.88 -8.51 -7.82
C LYS A 88 0.13 -8.92 -8.88
N ARG A 89 1.04 -9.87 -8.59
CA ARG A 89 1.90 -10.51 -9.59
C ARG A 89 1.09 -11.21 -10.69
N MET A 90 0.02 -11.91 -10.33
CA MET A 90 -0.87 -12.53 -11.33
C MET A 90 -1.49 -11.49 -12.25
N LYS A 91 -1.97 -10.37 -11.70
CA LYS A 91 -2.60 -9.30 -12.46
C LYS A 91 -1.62 -8.60 -13.39
N ALA A 92 -0.44 -8.21 -12.89
CA ALA A 92 0.59 -7.54 -13.67
C ALA A 92 1.09 -8.41 -14.82
N ALA A 93 1.33 -9.69 -14.56
CA ALA A 93 1.80 -10.62 -15.59
C ALA A 93 0.71 -10.91 -16.64
N PHE A 94 -0.57 -10.99 -16.22
CA PHE A 94 -1.69 -11.11 -17.16
C PHE A 94 -1.86 -9.87 -18.04
N GLU A 95 -1.68 -8.68 -17.48
CA GLU A 95 -1.77 -7.42 -18.20
C GLU A 95 -0.67 -7.31 -19.27
N ALA A 96 0.59 -7.59 -18.90
CA ALA A 96 1.71 -7.62 -19.84
C ALA A 96 1.50 -8.64 -20.99
N PHE A 97 0.93 -9.81 -20.69
CA PHE A 97 0.58 -10.80 -21.70
C PHE A 97 -0.56 -10.33 -22.61
N CYS A 98 -1.58 -9.68 -22.04
CA CYS A 98 -2.68 -9.14 -22.80
C CYS A 98 -2.19 -8.11 -23.81
N GLU A 99 -1.37 -7.14 -23.39
CA GLU A 99 -0.88 -6.09 -24.28
C GLU A 99 -0.13 -6.64 -25.50
N ARG A 100 0.67 -7.69 -25.32
CA ARG A 100 1.41 -8.35 -26.41
C ARG A 100 0.51 -9.14 -27.37
N GLU A 101 -0.44 -9.90 -26.83
CA GLU A 101 -1.22 -10.86 -27.62
C GLU A 101 -2.51 -10.26 -28.21
N THR A 102 -3.09 -9.23 -27.58
CA THR A 102 -4.30 -8.56 -28.06
C THR A 102 -4.20 -8.09 -29.52
N PRO A 103 -3.10 -7.45 -29.98
CA PRO A 103 -3.00 -7.04 -31.39
C PRO A 103 -2.84 -8.21 -32.36
N LEU A 104 -2.16 -9.31 -31.98
CA LEU A 104 -2.09 -10.52 -32.81
C LEU A 104 -3.48 -11.15 -32.95
N MET A 105 -4.19 -11.28 -31.84
CA MET A 105 -5.49 -11.95 -31.82
C MET A 105 -6.58 -11.19 -32.58
N LYS A 106 -6.49 -9.85 -32.61
CA LYS A 106 -7.35 -8.99 -33.45
C LYS A 106 -7.04 -9.12 -34.94
N LYS A 107 -5.78 -9.41 -35.32
CA LYS A 107 -5.38 -9.61 -36.72
C LYS A 107 -5.84 -10.97 -37.23
N ASP A 108 -5.66 -12.01 -36.43
CA ASP A 108 -6.02 -13.37 -36.83
C ASP A 108 -7.54 -13.58 -36.87
N ASN A 109 -8.28 -12.92 -35.97
CA ASN A 109 -9.72 -13.12 -35.82
C ASN A 109 -10.48 -11.80 -35.62
N PRO A 110 -10.61 -10.95 -36.67
CA PRO A 110 -11.29 -9.66 -36.57
C PRO A 110 -12.80 -9.77 -36.32
N PHE A 111 -13.42 -10.93 -36.59
CA PHE A 111 -14.86 -11.15 -36.43
C PHE A 111 -15.29 -11.51 -34.99
N LEU A 112 -14.34 -11.80 -34.11
CA LEU A 112 -14.63 -12.28 -32.77
C LEU A 112 -15.00 -11.12 -31.83
N ARG A 113 -16.04 -11.27 -31.01
CA ARG A 113 -16.40 -10.22 -30.03
C ARG A 113 -15.28 -10.05 -29.00
N ARG A 114 -15.16 -8.84 -28.45
CA ARG A 114 -14.20 -8.50 -27.38
C ARG A 114 -14.24 -9.48 -26.19
N SER A 115 -15.43 -9.94 -25.80
CA SER A 115 -15.59 -10.91 -24.71
C SER A 115 -14.98 -12.28 -25.05
N GLN A 116 -15.17 -12.75 -26.29
CA GLN A 116 -14.61 -14.03 -26.75
C GLN A 116 -13.08 -13.94 -26.90
N LEU A 117 -12.56 -12.80 -27.39
CA LEU A 117 -11.11 -12.56 -27.42
C LEU A 117 -10.50 -12.61 -26.01
N LYS A 118 -11.15 -11.99 -25.02
CA LYS A 118 -10.71 -12.03 -23.63
C LYS A 118 -10.72 -13.44 -23.04
N GLU A 119 -11.74 -14.24 -23.36
CA GLU A 119 -11.83 -15.64 -22.91
C GLU A 119 -10.73 -16.52 -23.54
N GLN A 120 -10.48 -16.38 -24.84
CA GLN A 120 -9.39 -17.08 -25.53
C GLN A 120 -8.02 -16.69 -24.96
N LEU A 121 -7.83 -15.39 -24.71
CA LEU A 121 -6.62 -14.86 -24.12
C LEU A 121 -6.40 -15.37 -22.69
N TRP A 122 -7.46 -15.46 -21.89
CA TRP A 122 -7.42 -16.09 -20.56
C TRP A 122 -7.03 -17.57 -20.62
N LYS A 123 -7.60 -18.33 -21.58
CA LYS A 123 -7.24 -19.75 -21.78
C LYS A 123 -5.78 -19.92 -22.20
N LYS A 124 -5.28 -19.07 -23.09
CA LYS A 124 -3.85 -19.06 -23.47
C LYS A 124 -2.98 -18.71 -22.25
N TRP A 125 -3.37 -17.68 -21.50
CA TRP A 125 -2.67 -17.25 -20.29
C TRP A 125 -2.53 -18.35 -19.25
N GLN A 126 -3.61 -19.09 -18.96
CA GLN A 126 -3.57 -20.21 -18.01
C GLN A 126 -2.54 -21.29 -18.40
N LYS A 127 -2.32 -21.49 -19.71
CA LYS A 127 -1.34 -22.44 -20.25
C LYS A 127 0.07 -21.84 -20.42
N SER A 128 0.21 -20.52 -20.43
CA SER A 128 1.49 -19.85 -20.63
C SER A 128 2.44 -20.03 -19.43
N PRO A 129 3.76 -20.18 -19.66
CA PRO A 129 4.76 -20.28 -18.60
C PRO A 129 4.96 -18.96 -17.83
N GLU A 130 4.48 -17.85 -18.38
CA GLU A 130 4.49 -16.52 -17.77
C GLU A 130 3.53 -16.39 -16.59
N ASN A 131 2.62 -17.35 -16.39
CA ASN A 131 1.73 -17.37 -15.23
C ASN A 131 2.53 -17.75 -13.96
N PRO A 132 2.58 -16.89 -12.93
CA PRO A 132 3.28 -17.19 -11.68
C PRO A 132 2.81 -18.48 -10.99
N LEU A 133 1.57 -18.93 -11.22
CA LEU A 133 1.08 -20.24 -10.76
C LEU A 133 1.85 -21.41 -11.39
N ASN A 134 2.14 -21.33 -12.69
CA ASN A 134 2.90 -22.35 -13.41
C ASN A 134 4.38 -22.29 -13.01
N GLN A 135 4.93 -21.10 -12.77
CA GLN A 135 6.29 -20.94 -12.25
C GLN A 135 6.43 -21.51 -10.82
N ALA A 136 5.44 -21.29 -9.95
CA ALA A 136 5.41 -21.87 -8.61
C ALA A 136 5.29 -23.41 -8.64
N ALA A 137 4.54 -23.96 -9.60
CA ALA A 137 4.47 -25.41 -9.82
C ALA A 137 5.80 -25.97 -10.34
N ALA A 138 6.43 -25.31 -11.32
CA ALA A 138 7.73 -25.71 -11.85
C ALA A 138 8.86 -25.62 -10.80
N ALA A 139 8.88 -24.57 -9.99
CA ALA A 139 9.86 -24.41 -8.89
C ALA A 139 9.73 -25.52 -7.83
N LYS A 140 8.53 -26.07 -7.61
CA LYS A 140 8.32 -27.23 -6.72
C LYS A 140 8.82 -28.53 -7.34
N GLN A 141 8.78 -28.67 -8.67
CA GLN A 141 9.26 -29.86 -9.37
C GLN A 141 10.79 -29.94 -9.42
N GLN A 142 11.49 -28.81 -9.41
CA GLN A 142 12.97 -28.77 -9.42
C GLN A 142 13.64 -29.03 -8.05
N LYS A 143 12.86 -29.05 -6.95
CA LYS A 143 13.36 -29.32 -5.59
C LYS A 143 13.19 -30.77 -5.15
N LYS A 144 12.92 -31.68 -6.08
CA LYS A 144 12.76 -33.11 -5.84
C LYS A 144 13.85 -33.87 -6.58
#